data_AF-A0A2V6R2U6-F1
#
_entry.id   AF-A0A2V6R2U6-F1
#
_cell.length_a   1.000
_cell.length_b   1.000
_cell.length_c   1.000
_cell.angle_alpha   90.00
_cell.angle_beta   90.00
_cell.angle_gamma   90.00
#
_symmetry.space_group_name_H-M   'P 1'
#
loop_
_entity.id
_entity.type
_entity.pdbx_description
1 polymer ?
#
loop_
_entity_poly.entity_id
_entity_poly.type
_entity_poly.pdbx_seq_one_letter_code
_entity_poly.pdbx_strand_id
1 'polypeptide(L)'
;MVSRTVTQLYDGVLRPSGLRVTQFSILATIARLGETNLRQLECMRAIDQATLTRSLDLLERNRVIERVLPPDRRIKAGEAHI
;
A
#
# COMPACT_ATOMS: atom_id res chain seq x y z
N MET A 1 -8.04 11.90 -20.82
CA MET A 1 -7.41 13.17 -20.37
C MET A 1 -7.77 13.57 -18.93
N VAL A 2 -9.02 13.39 -18.47
CA VAL A 2 -9.43 13.77 -17.10
C VAL A 2 -8.62 13.05 -16.00
N SER A 3 -8.44 11.73 -16.08
CA SER A 3 -7.73 10.97 -15.04
C SER A 3 -6.30 11.47 -14.79
N ARG A 4 -5.51 11.73 -15.84
CA ARG A 4 -4.14 12.24 -15.72
C ARG A 4 -4.07 13.64 -15.11
N THR A 5 -5.02 14.51 -15.44
CA THR A 5 -5.09 15.88 -14.93
C THR A 5 -5.39 15.88 -13.43
N VAL A 6 -6.30 15.00 -13.01
CA VAL A 6 -6.63 14.80 -11.59
C VAL A 6 -5.42 14.25 -10.84
N THR A 7 -4.74 13.23 -11.37
CA THR A 7 -3.50 12.69 -10.77
C THR A 7 -2.45 13.78 -10.55
N GLN A 8 -2.20 14.63 -11.57
CA GLN A 8 -1.22 15.70 -11.48
C GLN A 8 -1.58 16.77 -10.44
N LEU A 9 -2.87 17.10 -10.30
CA LEU A 9 -3.35 18.02 -9.27
C LEU A 9 -3.05 17.46 -7.87
N TYR A 10 -3.41 16.20 -7.61
CA TYR A 10 -3.13 15.54 -6.33
C TYR A 10 -1.63 15.42 -6.06
N ASP A 11 -0.82 15.05 -7.07
CA ASP A 11 0.63 15.01 -6.93
C ASP A 11 1.21 16.40 -6.61
N GLY A 12 0.63 17.47 -7.14
CA GLY A 12 1.01 18.85 -6.80
C GLY A 12 0.74 19.18 -5.33
N VAL A 13 -0.43 18.80 -4.82
CA VAL A 13 -0.83 19.02 -3.41
C VAL A 13 0.02 18.18 -2.45
N LEU A 14 0.38 16.95 -2.83
CA LEU A 14 1.19 16.04 -2.02
C LEU A 14 2.71 16.29 -2.14
N ARG A 15 3.14 17.15 -3.07
CA ARG A 15 4.56 17.45 -3.28
C ARG A 15 5.29 17.91 -2.02
N PRO A 16 4.73 18.75 -1.13
CA PRO A 16 5.41 19.17 0.11
C PRO A 16 5.66 18.03 1.09
N SER A 17 4.86 16.96 1.06
CA SER A 17 5.07 15.76 1.89
C SER A 17 5.99 14.73 1.23
N GLY A 18 6.45 14.99 0.00
CA GLY A 18 7.28 14.05 -0.76
C GLY A 18 6.52 12.82 -1.26
N LEU A 19 5.18 12.85 -1.23
CA LEU A 19 4.33 11.72 -1.59
C LEU A 19 3.70 11.90 -2.97
N ARG A 20 3.45 10.77 -3.65
CA ARG A 20 2.59 10.71 -4.85
C ARG A 20 1.18 10.28 -4.49
N VAL A 21 0.19 10.59 -5.33
CA VAL A 21 -1.21 10.19 -5.11
C VAL A 21 -1.40 8.68 -4.97
N THR A 22 -0.61 7.88 -5.70
CA THR A 22 -0.60 6.42 -5.58
C THR A 22 -0.13 5.95 -4.21
N GLN A 23 0.94 6.56 -3.69
CA GLN A 23 1.48 6.27 -2.36
C GLN A 23 0.49 6.69 -1.27
N PHE A 24 -0.13 7.86 -1.41
CA PHE A 24 -1.18 8.33 -0.52
C PHE A 24 -2.38 7.39 -0.49
N SER A 25 -2.79 6.86 -1.65
CA SER A 25 -3.90 5.90 -1.73
C SER A 25 -3.59 4.59 -1.00
N ILE A 26 -2.35 4.11 -1.09
CA ILE A 26 -1.87 2.93 -0.33
C ILE A 26 -1.91 3.21 1.17
N LEU A 27 -1.37 4.36 1.61
CA LEU A 27 -1.40 4.77 3.02
C LEU A 27 -2.83 4.90 3.55
N ALA A 28 -3.75 5.51 2.79
CA ALA A 28 -5.15 5.65 3.17
C ALA A 28 -5.84 4.29 3.31
N THR A 29 -5.46 3.31 2.48
CA THR A 29 -5.97 1.94 2.60
C THR A 29 -5.39 1.22 3.81
N ILE A 30 -4.09 1.34 4.07
CA ILE A 30 -3.47 0.79 5.30
C ILE A 30 -4.13 1.42 6.54
N ALA A 31 -4.31 2.74 6.55
CA ALA A 31 -4.96 3.44 7.66
C ALA A 31 -6.41 2.99 7.90
N ARG A 32 -7.14 2.59 6.86
CA ARG A 32 -8.52 2.07 6.98
C ARG A 32 -8.58 0.61 7.43
N LEU A 33 -7.63 -0.21 7.00
CA LEU A 33 -7.60 -1.66 7.29
C LEU A 33 -6.84 -1.99 8.58
N GLY A 34 -5.99 -1.10 9.07
CA GLY A 34 -5.07 -1.36 10.18
C GLY A 34 -3.89 -2.21 9.75
N GLU A 35 -3.46 -3.15 10.59
CA GLU A 35 -2.40 -4.11 10.27
C GLU A 35 -2.83 -5.01 9.10
N THR A 36 -2.35 -4.68 7.90
CA THR A 36 -2.71 -5.37 6.66
C THR A 36 -1.48 -5.98 5.99
N ASN A 37 -1.65 -7.12 5.34
CA ASN A 37 -0.58 -7.77 4.57
C ASN A 37 -0.65 -7.42 3.07
N LEU A 38 0.43 -7.71 2.34
CA LEU A 38 0.56 -7.39 0.91
C LEU A 38 -0.57 -8.00 0.07
N ARG A 39 -1.01 -9.23 0.37
CA ARG A 39 -2.10 -9.89 -0.37
C ARG A 39 -3.44 -9.17 -0.21
N GLN A 40 -3.72 -8.61 0.96
CA GLN A 40 -4.93 -7.81 1.20
C GLN A 40 -4.89 -6.49 0.42
N LEU A 41 -3.71 -5.88 0.28
CA LEU A 41 -3.51 -4.70 -0.55
C LEU A 41 -3.64 -5.03 -2.05
N GLU A 42 -3.17 -6.19 -2.50
CA GLU A 42 -3.29 -6.67 -3.89
C GLU A 42 -4.74 -6.98 -4.29
N CYS A 43 -5.59 -7.43 -3.36
CA CYS A 43 -7.02 -7.62 -3.63
C CYS A 43 -7.73 -6.29 -3.97
N MET A 44 -7.15 -5.15 -3.62
CA MET A 44 -7.61 -3.84 -4.05
C MET A 44 -7.14 -3.58 -5.49
N ARG A 45 -7.81 -4.26 -6.44
CA ARG A 45 -7.56 -4.36 -7.91
C ARG A 45 -7.26 -3.07 -8.69
N ALA A 46 -7.16 -1.91 -8.05
CA ALA A 46 -6.85 -0.62 -8.67
C ALA A 46 -5.35 -0.41 -8.98
N ILE A 47 -4.44 -1.21 -8.40
CA ILE A 47 -2.99 -1.04 -8.54
C ILE A 47 -2.35 -2.38 -8.88
N ASP A 48 -1.54 -2.42 -9.93
CA ASP A 48 -0.75 -3.61 -10.31
C ASP A 48 0.29 -3.97 -9.23
N GLN A 49 0.51 -5.26 -8.99
CA GLN A 49 1.39 -5.78 -7.95
C GLN A 49 2.81 -5.19 -8.00
N ALA A 50 3.40 -5.03 -9.19
CA ALA A 50 4.74 -4.47 -9.34
C ALA A 50 4.78 -2.98 -8.92
N THR A 51 3.69 -2.26 -9.16
CA THR A 51 3.53 -0.86 -8.75
C THR A 51 3.34 -0.73 -7.25
N LEU A 52 2.59 -1.66 -6.65
CA LEU A 52 2.35 -1.71 -5.21
C LEU A 52 3.65 -1.99 -4.44
N THR A 53 4.39 -3.04 -4.81
CA THR A 53 5.66 -3.40 -4.16
C THR A 53 6.65 -2.25 -4.22
N ARG A 54 6.84 -1.65 -5.40
CA ARG A 54 7.74 -0.49 -5.56
C ARG A 54 7.30 0.71 -4.72
N SER A 55 5.99 0.93 -4.57
CA SER A 55 5.48 2.04 -3.76
C SER A 55 5.70 1.81 -2.27
N LEU A 56 5.52 0.57 -1.80
CA LEU A 56 5.82 0.18 -0.41
C LEU A 56 7.30 0.32 -0.08
N ASP A 57 8.20 -0.12 -0.98
CA ASP A 57 9.65 0.06 -0.81
C ASP A 57 10.04 1.53 -0.66
N LEU A 58 9.41 2.42 -1.44
CA LEU A 58 9.66 3.86 -1.35
C LEU A 58 9.13 4.46 -0.04
N LEU A 59 7.95 4.01 0.41
CA LEU A 59 7.35 4.48 1.66
C LEU A 59 8.17 4.03 2.89
N GLU A 60 8.70 2.82 2.87
CA GLU A 60 9.58 2.28 3.91
C GLU A 60 10.90 3.07 3.95
N ARG A 61 11.52 3.31 2.80
CA ARG A 61 12.74 4.14 2.69
C ARG A 61 12.55 5.56 3.21
N ASN A 62 11.38 6.13 2.97
CA ASN A 62 11.01 7.47 3.44
C ASN A 62 10.54 7.48 4.91
N ARG A 63 10.61 6.35 5.62
CA ARG A 63 10.17 6.19 7.03
C ARG A 63 8.71 6.55 7.27
N VAL A 64 7.87 6.42 6.24
CA VAL A 64 6.43 6.70 6.33
C VAL A 64 5.65 5.48 6.80
N ILE A 65 6.18 4.27 6.53
CA ILE A 65 5.65 3.00 7.03
C ILE A 65 6.78 2.19 7.65
N GLU A 66 6.41 1.32 8.59
CA GLU A 66 7.30 0.31 9.15
C GLU A 66 6.81 -1.07 8.73
N ARG A 67 7.70 -1.89 8.18
CA ARG A 67 7.41 -3.30 7.95
C ARG A 67 7.61 -4.05 9.25
N VAL A 68 6.50 -4.38 9.90
CA VAL A 68 6.51 -5.36 10.97
C VAL A 68 6.69 -6.74 10.31
N LEU A 69 7.82 -7.40 10.56
CA LEU A 69 7.93 -8.82 10.23
C LEU A 69 6.84 -9.54 11.02
N PRO A 70 5.97 -10.34 10.38
CA PRO A 70 4.96 -11.06 11.14
C PRO A 70 5.68 -11.90 12.22
N PRO A 71 5.24 -11.87 13.49
CA PRO A 71 5.77 -12.77 14.50
C PRO A 71 5.61 -14.18 13.95
N ASP A 72 6.74 -14.85 13.76
CA ASP A 72 6.97 -16.07 12.98
C ASP A 72 5.76 -17.04 13.05
N ARG A 73 4.77 -16.84 12.17
CA ARG A 73 3.55 -17.65 12.16
C ARG A 73 3.80 -18.86 11.26
N ARG A 74 4.80 -19.66 11.63
CA ARG A 74 4.81 -21.11 11.35
C ARG A 74 3.71 -21.78 12.17
N ILE A 75 2.48 -21.34 11.99
CA ILE A 75 1.30 -22.02 12.53
C ILE A 75 0.55 -22.57 11.33
N LYS A 76 0.97 -23.80 10.99
CA LYS A 76 0.18 -24.87 10.37
C LYS A 76 -1.02 -24.38 9.55
N ALA A 77 -0.87 -24.39 8.22
CA ALA A 77 -1.99 -24.73 7.35
C ALA A 77 -2.36 -26.19 7.62
N GLY A 78 -3.03 -26.41 8.75
CA GLY A 78 -3.68 -27.64 9.15
C GLY A 78 -5.14 -27.31 9.38
N GLU A 79 -5.95 -27.78 8.44
CA GLU A 79 -7.35 -28.18 8.60
C GLU A 79 -8.44 -27.12 8.82
N ALA A 80 -9.52 -27.36 8.05
CA ALA A 80 -10.94 -27.28 8.42
C ALA A 80 -11.77 -26.14 7.81
N HIS A 81 -12.36 -26.47 6.65
CA HIS A 81 -13.75 -26.14 6.32
C HIS A 81 -14.23 -27.28 5.41
N ILE A 82 -14.92 -28.30 5.95
CA ILE A 82 -16.39 -28.41 6.06
C ILE A 82 -17.10 -27.89 4.81
#